data_AF-A0A258D8C1-F1
#
_entry.id   AF-A0A258D8C1-F1
#
_cell.length_a   1.000
_cell.length_b   1.000
_cell.length_c   1.000
_cell.angle_alpha   90.00
_cell.angle_beta   90.00
_cell.angle_gamma   90.00
#
_symmetry.space_group_name_H-M   'P 1'
#
loop_
_entity.id
_entity.type
_entity.pdbx_description
1 polymer ?
#
loop_
_entity_poly.entity_id
_entity_poly.type
_entity_poly.pdbx_seq_one_letter_code
_entity_poly.pdbx_strand_id
1 'polypeptide(L)' 'MSTLRTTSAGIAIIKEFEGFRGQAYLCPAGVWTIGYGHTSAAGAPAVVKGQMINRQRAEDILRSDVDRFENAIEG' A
#
# COMPACT_ATOMS: atom_id res chain seq x y z
N MET A 1 3.58 19.67 17.37
CA MET A 1 3.97 18.37 16.80
C MET A 1 2.96 17.99 15.73
N SER A 2 3.33 17.95 14.45
CA SER A 2 2.45 17.42 13.40
C SER A 2 2.52 15.89 13.43
N THR A 3 1.57 15.26 14.11
CA THR A 3 1.27 13.84 13.92
C THR A 3 0.86 13.64 12.46
N LEU A 4 1.69 12.94 11.70
CA LEU A 4 1.37 12.40 10.38
C LEU A 4 0.23 11.38 10.55
N ARG A 5 -0.99 11.87 10.72
CA ARG A 5 -2.17 11.07 10.46
C ARG A 5 -2.22 10.89 8.95
N THR A 6 -1.82 9.72 8.46
CA THR A 6 -2.12 9.28 7.10
C THR A 6 -3.63 8.97 7.04
N THR A 7 -4.46 10.00 7.25
CA THR A 7 -5.89 9.94 6.97
C THR A 7 -6.07 9.74 5.47
N SER A 8 -7.29 9.40 5.04
CA SER A 8 -7.71 9.24 3.64
C SER A 8 -7.20 10.30 2.65
N ALA A 9 -6.79 11.49 3.12
CA ALA A 9 -6.07 12.50 2.34
C ALA A 9 -4.64 12.08 1.92
N GLY A 10 -3.88 11.42 2.80
CA GLY A 10 -2.55 10.86 2.49
C GLY A 10 -2.63 9.74 1.45
N ILE A 11 -3.66 8.89 1.55
CA ILE A 11 -3.97 7.89 0.52
C ILE A 11 -4.26 8.56 -0.82
N ALA A 12 -5.07 9.63 -0.85
CA ALA A 12 -5.39 10.33 -2.09
C ALA A 12 -4.12 10.93 -2.74
N ILE A 13 -3.23 11.51 -1.94
CA ILE A 13 -1.93 12.03 -2.40
C ILE A 13 -1.05 10.88 -2.93
N ILE A 14 -0.94 9.75 -2.22
CA ILE A 14 -0.17 8.59 -2.69
C ILE A 14 -0.74 8.06 -4.02
N LYS A 15 -2.07 7.97 -4.15
CA LYS A 15 -2.71 7.57 -5.41
C LYS A 15 -2.39 8.54 -6.55
N GLU A 16 -2.32 9.83 -6.28
CA GLU A 16 -2.04 10.88 -7.26
C GLU A 16 -0.55 10.95 -7.67
N PHE A 17 0.36 10.75 -6.71
CA PHE A 17 1.80 10.83 -6.92
C PHE A 17 2.44 9.50 -7.37
N GLU A 18 2.00 8.35 -6.85
CA GLU A 18 2.60 7.05 -7.20
C GLU A 18 1.97 6.41 -8.44
N GLY A 19 0.68 6.65 -8.68
CA GLY A 19 -0.07 6.00 -9.74
C GLY A 19 -0.30 4.52 -9.51
N PHE A 20 -1.42 4.00 -10.03
CA PHE A 20 -1.78 2.59 -9.88
C PHE A 20 -0.83 1.67 -10.67
N ARG A 21 -0.22 0.70 -9.99
CA ARG A 21 0.55 -0.38 -10.61
C ARG A 21 -0.16 -1.73 -10.44
N GLY A 22 -0.83 -2.16 -11.48
CA GLY A 22 -1.55 -3.43 -11.50
C GLY A 22 -0.67 -4.68 -11.54
N GLN A 23 0.64 -4.54 -11.76
CA GLN A 23 1.59 -5.65 -11.77
C GLN A 23 2.64 -5.46 -10.67
N ALA A 24 2.94 -6.53 -9.94
CA ALA A 24 3.98 -6.54 -8.92
C ALA A 24 5.34 -6.23 -9.55
N TYR A 25 6.06 -5.28 -8.96
CA TYR A 25 7.41 -4.89 -9.36
C TYR A 25 8.37 -4.99 -8.18
N LEU A 26 9.65 -5.19 -8.47
CA LEU A 26 10.70 -5.09 -7.47
C LEU A 26 11.10 -3.63 -7.31
N CYS A 27 11.04 -3.12 -6.08
CA CYS A 27 11.66 -1.85 -5.77
C CYS A 27 13.19 -1.99 -5.77
N PRO A 28 13.95 -0.87 -5.84
CA PRO A 28 15.42 -0.90 -5.79
C PRO A 28 15.99 -1.58 -4.54
N ALA A 29 15.23 -1.66 -3.44
CA ALA A 29 15.59 -2.36 -2.22
C ALA A 29 15.33 -3.88 -2.27
N GLY A 30 14.91 -4.43 -3.41
CA GLY A 30 14.68 -5.87 -3.57
C GLY A 30 13.35 -6.37 -2.97
N VAL A 31 12.42 -5.47 -2.65
CA VAL A 31 11.11 -5.80 -2.08
C VAL A 31 10.05 -5.79 -3.18
N TRP A 32 9.15 -6.78 -3.14
CA TRP A 32 8.01 -6.84 -4.04
C TRP A 32 6.93 -5.84 -3.63
N THR A 33 6.53 -4.99 -4.57
CA THR A 33 5.55 -3.92 -4.39
C THR A 33 4.44 -4.02 -5.44
N ILE A 34 3.18 -3.79 -5.06
CA ILE A 34 2.02 -3.83 -5.97
C ILE A 34 0.95 -2.80 -5.59
N GLY A 35 0.12 -2.39 -6.55
CA GLY A 35 -1.01 -1.49 -6.32
C GLY A 35 -0.55 -0.05 -6.08
N TYR A 36 -0.76 0.43 -4.86
CA TYR A 36 -0.41 1.77 -4.37
C TYR A 36 0.67 1.70 -3.28
N GLY A 37 1.75 0.95 -3.55
CA GLY A 37 2.87 0.82 -2.61
C GLY A 37 2.76 -0.33 -1.60
N HIS A 38 1.79 -1.24 -1.75
CA HIS A 38 1.66 -2.39 -0.84
C HIS A 38 2.83 -3.36 -1.00
N THR A 39 3.36 -3.84 0.12
CA THR A 39 4.44 -4.85 0.18
C THR A 39 4.10 -5.96 1.15
N SER A 40 4.69 -7.15 0.98
CA SER A 40 4.48 -8.28 1.89
C SER A 40 4.86 -7.99 3.36
N ALA A 41 5.68 -6.95 3.60
CA ALA A 41 6.04 -6.51 4.94
C ALA A 41 4.87 -5.79 5.65
N ALA A 42 3.96 -5.17 4.91
CA ALA A 42 2.76 -4.53 5.45
C ALA A 42 1.73 -5.58 5.94
N GLY A 43 1.79 -6.79 5.38
CA GLY A 43 0.97 -7.91 5.80
C GLY A 43 0.44 -8.71 4.61
N ALA A 44 -0.69 -9.36 4.83
CA ALA A 44 -1.40 -10.05 3.76
C ALA A 44 -2.13 -9.03 2.86
N PRO A 45 -2.21 -9.27 1.55
CA PRO A 45 -1.67 -10.43 0.83
C PRO A 45 -0.17 -10.30 0.52
N ALA A 46 0.59 -11.40 0.66
CA ALA A 46 1.98 -11.41 0.22
C ALA A 46 2.09 -11.09 -1.29
N VAL A 47 2.95 -10.13 -1.60
CA VAL A 47 3.27 -9.73 -2.97
C VAL A 47 4.31 -10.68 -3.55
N VAL A 48 4.00 -11.27 -4.70
CA VAL A 48 4.85 -12.24 -5.38
C VAL A 48 5.13 -11.81 -6.82
N LYS A 49 6.25 -12.30 -7.38
CA LYS A 49 6.64 -12.03 -8.76
C LYS A 49 5.51 -12.38 -9.73
N GLY A 50 5.17 -11.44 -10.61
CA GLY A 50 4.15 -11.65 -11.65
C GLY A 50 2.72 -11.58 -11.13
N GLN A 51 2.51 -11.28 -9.85
CA GLN A 51 1.17 -11.02 -9.32
C GLN A 51 0.56 -9.82 -10.04
N MET A 52 -0.71 -9.96 -10.41
CA MET A 52 -1.49 -8.91 -11.01
C MET A 52 -2.76 -8.66 -10.21
N ILE A 53 -3.10 -7.40 -10.02
CA ILE A 53 -4.32 -6.96 -9.36
C ILE A 53 -4.98 -5.88 -10.21
N ASN A 54 -6.31 -5.80 -10.12
CA ASN A 54 -7.06 -4.68 -10.68
C ASN A 54 -7.08 -3.51 -9.69
N ARG A 55 -7.58 -2.35 -10.13
CA ARG A 55 -7.70 -1.16 -9.28
C ARG A 55 -8.51 -1.45 -8.02
N GLN A 56 -9.66 -2.11 -8.15
CA GLN A 56 -10.52 -2.44 -7.02
C GLN A 56 -9.76 -3.19 -5.93
N ARG A 57 -9.00 -4.21 -6.31
CA ARG A 57 -8.20 -5.01 -5.37
C ARG A 57 -7.06 -4.21 -4.75
N ALA A 58 -6.42 -3.32 -5.51
CA ALA A 58 -5.41 -2.42 -4.95
C ALA A 58 -6.01 -1.44 -3.93
N GLU A 59 -7.25 -0.99 -4.12
CA GLU A 59 -7.94 -0.14 -3.16
C GLU A 59 -8.32 -0.88 -1.89
N ASP A 60 -8.77 -2.13 -2.00
CA ASP A 60 -9.09 -2.96 -0.83
C ASP A 60 -7.84 -3.23 0.01
N ILE A 61 -6.72 -3.53 -0.64
CA ILE A 61 -5.42 -3.71 0.02
C ILE A 61 -5.01 -2.42 0.74
N LEU A 62 -5.10 -1.27 0.06
CA LEU A 62 -4.72 0.01 0.64
C LEU A 62 -5.57 0.39 1.85
N ARG A 63 -6.88 0.10 1.83
CA ARG A 63 -7.74 0.28 3.01
C ARG A 63 -7.28 -0.61 4.17
N SER A 64 -7.03 -1.89 3.90
CA SER A 64 -6.57 -2.84 4.92
C SER A 64 -5.22 -2.43 5.53
N ASP A 65 -4.31 -1.88 4.72
CA ASP A 65 -3.04 -1.37 5.21
C ASP A 65 -3.26 -0.19 6.16
N VAL A 66 -4.10 0.77 5.78
CA VAL A 66 -4.40 1.95 6.61
C VAL A 66 -5.06 1.56 7.93
N ASP A 67 -6.07 0.69 7.89
CA ASP A 67 -6.72 0.20 9.11
C ASP A 67 -5.69 -0.45 10.06
N ARG A 68 -4.71 -1.17 9.52
CA ARG A 68 -3.64 -1.80 10.31
C ARG A 68 -2.66 -0.78 10.87
N PHE A 69 -2.25 0.21 10.07
CA PHE A 69 -1.34 1.27 10.54
C PHE A 69 -2.00 2.10 11.63
N GLU A 70 -3.29 2.46 11.51
CA GLU A 70 -4.01 3.19 12.55
C GLU A 70 -4.03 2.40 13.87
N ASN A 71 -4.34 1.10 13.82
CA ASN A 71 -4.29 0.24 15.00
C ASN A 71 -2.88 0.02 15.58
N ALA A 72 -1.82 0.15 14.77
CA ALA A 72 -0.44 -0.01 15.23
C ALA A 72 0.14 1.23 15.92
N ILE A 73 -0.47 2.41 15.73
CA ILE A 73 0.01 3.69 16.31
C ILE A 73 -0.62 3.95 17.70
N GLU A 74 -1.73 3.29 18.04
CA GLU A 74 -2.37 3.38 19.36
C GLU A 74 -1.81 2.39 20.41
N GLY A 75 -0.66 1.76 20.13
CA GLY A 75 0.02 0.82 21.04
C GLY A 75 1.20 1.41 21.83
#